data_AF-A0A0S9PEB8-F1
#
_entry.id   AF-A0A0S9PEB8-F1
#
_cell.length_a   1.000
_cell.length_b   1.000
_cell.length_c   1.000
_cell.angle_alpha   90.00
_cell.angle_beta   90.00
_cell.angle_gamma   90.00
#
_symmetry.space_group_name_H-M   'P 1'
#
loop_
_entity.id
_entity.type
_entity.pdbx_description
1 polymer ?
#
loop_
_entity_poly.entity_id
_entity_poly.type
_entity_poly.pdbx_seq_one_letter_code
_entity_poly.pdbx_strand_id
1 'polypeptide(L)'
;MEPNGWMVVGLPTNFYADAAPSVVSTTLLGSPAEVRFTPVSFTWDHGDGTSTTSVTGGASWASLGVAEFSETATSHVYERPGDYTITLTILYAAEYRIGGGEWRALAGTVPSTAPPITASAKAAKTVLVADDCGRRRISPGC
;
A
#
# COMPACT_ATOMS: atom_id res chain seq x y z
N MET A 1 2.29 3.69 2.36
CA MET A 1 3.61 3.37 1.77
C MET A 1 4.69 3.75 2.77
N GLU A 2 5.80 3.04 2.76
CA GLU A 2 6.98 3.33 3.56
C GLU A 2 8.24 3.32 2.66
N PRO A 3 9.04 4.39 2.66
CA PRO A 3 8.82 5.65 3.37
C PRO A 3 7.62 6.44 2.80
N ASN A 4 7.05 7.36 3.58
CA ASN A 4 5.87 8.12 3.15
C ASN A 4 6.25 9.25 2.17
N GLY A 5 5.78 9.17 0.93
CA GLY A 5 5.89 10.23 -0.09
C GLY A 5 7.23 10.31 -0.83
N TRP A 6 8.18 9.43 -0.53
CA TRP A 6 9.47 9.37 -1.22
C TRP A 6 10.04 7.96 -1.23
N MET A 7 10.93 7.72 -2.19
CA MET A 7 11.51 6.41 -2.48
C MET A 7 12.98 6.58 -2.84
N VAL A 8 13.81 5.57 -2.57
CA VAL A 8 15.21 5.56 -3.00
C VAL A 8 15.33 4.65 -4.22
N VAL A 9 15.89 5.18 -5.30
CA VAL A 9 16.16 4.38 -6.50
C VAL A 9 17.04 3.19 -6.15
N GLY A 10 16.60 1.99 -6.55
CA GLY A 10 17.28 0.74 -6.28
C GLY A 10 17.08 0.13 -4.89
N LEU A 11 16.26 0.74 -4.02
CA LEU A 11 15.89 0.15 -2.72
C LEU A 11 14.39 -0.22 -2.66
N PRO A 12 14.02 -1.24 -1.86
CA PRO A 12 12.61 -1.59 -1.64
C PRO A 12 11.81 -0.45 -1.00
N THR A 13 10.70 -0.11 -1.63
CA THR A 13 9.61 0.70 -1.06
C THR A 13 8.48 -0.24 -0.66
N ASN A 14 8.00 -0.16 0.57
CA ASN A 14 6.92 -1.02 1.07
C ASN A 14 5.54 -0.37 0.82
N PHE A 15 4.62 -1.11 0.19
CA PHE A 15 3.23 -0.69 0.03
C PHE A 15 2.33 -1.54 0.91
N TYR A 16 1.43 -0.90 1.65
CA TYR A 16 0.45 -1.62 2.44
C TYR A 16 -0.87 -0.86 2.55
N ALA A 17 -1.94 -1.59 2.87
CA ALA A 17 -3.30 -1.07 2.98
C ALA A 17 -4.07 -1.76 4.11
N ASP A 18 -4.76 -0.96 4.92
CA ASP A 18 -5.57 -1.42 6.07
C ASP A 18 -7.01 -1.77 5.65
N ALA A 19 -7.17 -2.55 4.59
CA ALA A 19 -8.49 -3.01 4.16
C ALA A 19 -8.92 -4.24 4.98
N ALA A 20 -10.05 -4.12 5.67
CA ALA A 20 -10.62 -5.18 6.49
C ALA A 20 -12.04 -5.54 6.04
N PRO A 21 -12.56 -6.71 6.43
CA PRO A 21 -13.97 -7.03 6.22
C PRO A 21 -14.89 -5.97 6.83
N SER A 22 -15.94 -5.59 6.11
CA SER A 22 -16.94 -4.62 6.57
C SER A 22 -18.35 -5.13 6.31
N VAL A 23 -19.30 -4.70 7.13
CA VAL A 23 -20.72 -5.03 6.97
C VAL A 23 -21.51 -3.74 6.79
N VAL A 24 -22.31 -3.70 5.73
CA VAL A 24 -23.25 -2.61 5.45
C VAL A 24 -24.66 -3.12 5.73
N SER A 25 -25.36 -2.44 6.63
CA SER A 25 -26.76 -2.74 6.96
C SER A 25 -27.69 -1.81 6.20
N THR A 26 -28.77 -2.37 5.67
CA THR A 26 -29.81 -1.65 4.93
C THR A 26 -31.18 -2.31 5.18
N THR A 27 -32.24 -1.74 4.59
CA THR A 27 -33.57 -2.34 4.54
C THR A 27 -33.93 -2.65 3.10
N LEU A 28 -34.34 -3.89 2.83
CA LEU A 28 -34.80 -4.34 1.52
C LEU A 28 -36.24 -4.82 1.66
N LEU A 29 -37.18 -4.15 0.98
CA LEU A 29 -38.61 -4.50 0.99
C LEU A 29 -39.20 -4.63 2.42
N GLY A 30 -38.78 -3.74 3.32
CA GLY A 30 -39.23 -3.75 4.73
C GLY A 30 -38.54 -4.77 5.65
N SER A 31 -37.59 -5.57 5.12
CA SER A 31 -36.80 -6.50 5.92
C SER A 31 -35.37 -5.99 6.11
N PRO A 32 -34.75 -6.17 7.30
CA PRO A 32 -33.33 -5.89 7.49
C PRO A 32 -32.49 -6.74 6.53
N ALA A 33 -31.52 -6.11 5.87
CA ALA A 33 -30.57 -6.78 4.99
C ALA A 33 -29.16 -6.30 5.33
N GLU A 34 -28.21 -7.22 5.26
CA GLU A 34 -26.80 -6.93 5.52
C GLU A 34 -25.96 -7.47 4.36
N VAL A 35 -24.93 -6.72 3.98
CA VAL A 35 -23.94 -7.14 3.00
C VAL A 35 -22.56 -7.05 3.63
N ARG A 36 -21.84 -8.18 3.65
CA ARG A 36 -20.46 -8.27 4.10
C ARG A 36 -19.53 -8.20 2.90
N PHE A 37 -18.57 -7.29 2.93
CA PHE A 37 -17.50 -7.17 1.95
C PHE A 37 -16.19 -7.63 2.58
N THR A 38 -15.55 -8.64 1.99
CA THR A 38 -14.26 -9.19 2.42
C THR A 38 -13.22 -8.95 1.33
N PRO A 39 -12.11 -8.23 1.59
CA PRO A 39 -11.07 -8.03 0.58
C PRO A 39 -10.39 -9.37 0.27
N VAL A 40 -10.19 -9.66 -1.01
CA VAL A 40 -9.62 -10.93 -1.48
C VAL A 40 -8.45 -10.76 -2.45
N SER A 41 -8.26 -9.57 -3.01
CA SER A 41 -7.13 -9.26 -3.89
C SER A 41 -6.78 -7.78 -3.83
N PHE A 42 -5.49 -7.48 -3.88
CA PHE A 42 -4.91 -6.15 -3.82
C PHE A 42 -3.97 -5.99 -5.00
N THR A 43 -4.30 -5.13 -5.95
CA THR A 43 -3.45 -4.84 -7.11
C THR A 43 -2.93 -3.41 -7.03
N TRP A 44 -1.62 -3.30 -6.88
CA TRP A 44 -0.88 -2.05 -6.89
C TRP A 44 -0.40 -1.77 -8.30
N ASP A 45 -0.73 -0.59 -8.82
CA ASP A 45 -0.05 0.00 -9.99
C ASP A 45 0.97 0.99 -9.46
N HIS A 46 2.24 0.77 -9.79
CA HIS A 46 3.37 1.55 -9.26
C HIS A 46 3.62 2.83 -10.06
N GLY A 47 2.89 3.08 -11.14
CA GLY A 47 3.03 4.28 -11.96
C GLY A 47 4.29 4.31 -12.84
N ASP A 48 5.11 3.26 -12.80
CA ASP A 48 6.29 3.06 -13.67
C ASP A 48 6.03 2.06 -14.81
N GLY A 49 4.77 1.66 -14.99
CA GLY A 49 4.34 0.65 -15.96
C GLY A 49 4.33 -0.78 -15.41
N THR A 50 4.71 -0.98 -14.14
CA THR A 50 4.63 -2.27 -13.46
C THR A 50 3.48 -2.32 -12.45
N SER A 51 3.02 -3.53 -12.16
CA SER A 51 1.97 -3.77 -11.17
C SER A 51 2.25 -5.04 -10.38
N THR A 52 1.85 -5.05 -9.12
CA THR A 52 1.94 -6.22 -8.24
C THR A 52 0.56 -6.57 -7.69
N THR A 53 0.21 -7.86 -7.72
CA THR A 53 -1.01 -8.37 -7.09
C THR A 53 -0.68 -9.26 -5.89
N SER A 54 -1.37 -9.03 -4.77
CA SER A 54 -1.28 -9.82 -3.54
C SER A 54 -2.66 -10.23 -3.04
N VAL A 55 -2.73 -11.30 -2.25
CA VAL A 55 -3.94 -11.74 -1.54
C VAL A 55 -4.12 -11.00 -0.20
N THR A 56 -3.11 -10.25 0.24
CA THR A 56 -3.17 -9.40 1.43
C THR A 56 -2.80 -7.96 1.09
N GLY A 57 -3.24 -7.03 1.95
CA GLY A 57 -2.85 -5.63 1.86
C GLY A 57 -1.42 -5.37 2.31
N GLY A 58 -0.58 -6.37 2.59
CA GLY A 58 0.74 -6.17 3.19
C GLY A 58 0.67 -5.70 4.65
N ALA A 59 1.81 -5.25 5.18
CA ALA A 59 1.91 -4.70 6.52
C ALA A 59 3.08 -3.71 6.61
N SER A 60 3.06 -2.83 7.61
CA SER A 60 4.18 -1.92 7.87
C SER A 60 5.46 -2.68 8.25
N TRP A 61 6.63 -2.09 7.99
CA TRP A 61 7.91 -2.67 8.45
C TRP A 61 7.93 -2.90 9.97
N ALA A 62 7.39 -1.95 10.73
CA ALA A 62 7.29 -2.05 12.18
C ALA A 62 6.43 -3.25 12.62
N SER A 63 5.27 -3.47 11.99
CA SER A 63 4.41 -4.63 12.25
C SER A 63 5.07 -5.95 11.88
N LEU A 64 5.94 -5.94 10.87
CA LEU A 64 6.71 -7.11 10.43
C LEU A 64 7.98 -7.34 11.26
N GLY A 65 8.41 -6.36 12.08
CA GLY A 65 9.65 -6.44 12.85
C GLY A 65 10.91 -6.43 11.99
N VAL A 66 10.86 -5.80 10.81
CA VAL A 66 12.00 -5.71 9.86
C VAL A 66 12.54 -4.28 9.79
N ALA A 67 13.78 -4.13 9.32
CA ALA A 67 14.41 -2.83 9.17
C ALA A 67 13.82 -2.05 7.97
N GLU A 68 13.98 -0.73 7.98
CA GLU A 68 13.64 0.11 6.82
C GLU A 68 14.38 -0.36 5.55
N PHE A 69 13.70 -0.27 4.41
CA PHE A 69 14.15 -0.78 3.10
C PHE A 69 14.34 -2.30 3.02
N SER A 70 13.83 -3.06 4.00
CA SER A 70 13.74 -4.52 3.86
C SER A 70 12.64 -4.88 2.86
N GLU A 71 12.90 -5.90 2.04
CA GLU A 71 11.89 -6.45 1.13
C GLU A 71 10.73 -7.09 1.91
N THR A 72 9.50 -6.80 1.49
CA THR A 72 8.26 -7.38 2.00
C THR A 72 7.49 -8.02 0.84
N ALA A 73 6.43 -8.76 1.15
CA ALA A 73 5.54 -9.37 0.15
C ALA A 73 4.88 -8.33 -0.80
N THR A 74 4.88 -7.06 -0.42
CA THR A 74 4.27 -5.94 -1.17
C THR A 74 5.27 -4.81 -1.41
N SER A 75 6.57 -5.14 -1.42
CA SER A 75 7.61 -4.20 -1.82
C SER A 75 7.67 -4.00 -3.33
N HIS A 76 8.16 -2.84 -3.75
CA HIS A 76 8.54 -2.54 -5.14
C HIS A 76 9.82 -1.71 -5.19
N VAL A 77 10.60 -1.87 -6.25
CA VAL A 77 11.87 -1.17 -6.46
C VAL A 77 11.78 -0.31 -7.71
N TYR A 78 11.98 1.00 -7.55
CA TYR A 78 12.03 1.94 -8.67
C TYR A 78 13.44 2.05 -9.21
N GLU A 79 13.60 1.88 -10.52
CA GLU A 79 14.92 1.89 -11.18
C GLU A 79 15.38 3.28 -11.61
N ARG A 80 14.47 4.25 -11.69
CA ARG A 80 14.75 5.59 -12.22
C ARG A 80 14.23 6.67 -11.28
N PRO A 81 14.93 7.82 -11.17
CA PRO A 81 14.38 8.99 -10.49
C PRO A 81 13.15 9.52 -11.23
N GLY A 82 12.16 10.00 -10.48
CA GLY A 82 10.92 10.54 -11.06
C GLY A 82 9.83 10.71 -10.02
N ASP A 83 8.75 11.36 -10.42
CA ASP A 83 7.50 11.42 -9.65
C ASP A 83 6.53 10.38 -10.18
N TYR A 84 6.04 9.53 -9.28
CA TYR A 84 5.17 8.41 -9.59
C TYR A 84 3.81 8.59 -8.91
N THR A 85 2.75 8.20 -9.62
CA THR A 85 1.40 8.10 -9.06
C THR A 85 1.07 6.63 -8.86
N ILE A 86 0.95 6.23 -7.61
CA ILE A 86 0.67 4.84 -7.21
C ILE A 86 -0.82 4.71 -6.94
N THR A 87 -1.44 3.66 -7.48
CA THR A 87 -2.85 3.35 -7.25
C THR A 87 -3.01 1.95 -6.68
N LEU A 88 -4.07 1.76 -5.90
CA LEU A 88 -4.47 0.46 -5.36
C LEU A 88 -5.90 0.16 -5.78
N THR A 89 -6.10 -0.99 -6.41
CA THR A 89 -7.42 -1.58 -6.64
C THR A 89 -7.58 -2.83 -5.77
N ILE A 90 -8.65 -2.87 -4.99
CA ILE A 90 -9.01 -3.98 -4.11
C ILE A 90 -10.23 -4.67 -4.69
N LEU A 91 -10.20 -6.00 -4.81
CA LEU A 91 -11.38 -6.80 -5.12
C LEU A 91 -11.98 -7.35 -3.82
N TYR A 92 -13.28 -7.16 -3.65
CA TYR A 92 -14.04 -7.69 -2.52
C TYR A 92 -14.94 -8.85 -2.94
N ALA A 93 -14.87 -9.95 -2.20
CA ALA A 93 -15.95 -10.93 -2.19
C ALA A 93 -17.10 -10.37 -1.36
N ALA A 94 -18.33 -10.55 -1.84
CA ALA A 94 -19.52 -10.06 -1.15
C ALA A 94 -20.41 -11.23 -0.71
N GLU A 95 -20.95 -11.13 0.50
CA GLU A 95 -21.95 -12.05 1.03
C GLU A 95 -23.13 -11.23 1.53
N TYR A 96 -24.35 -11.77 1.44
CA TYR A 96 -25.54 -11.09 1.93
C TYR A 96 -26.37 -11.98 2.85
N ARG A 97 -27.13 -11.36 3.75
CA ARG A 97 -28.19 -12.01 4.52
C ARG A 97 -29.40 -11.09 4.66
N ILE A 98 -30.59 -11.66 4.75
CA ILE A 98 -31.85 -10.94 4.92
C ILE A 98 -32.57 -11.51 6.13
N GLY A 99 -33.17 -10.64 6.95
CA GLY A 99 -33.93 -11.01 8.14
C GLY A 99 -33.10 -11.76 9.19
N GLY A 100 -31.77 -11.56 9.20
CA GLY A 100 -30.87 -12.26 10.13
C GLY A 100 -30.60 -13.74 9.80
N GLY A 101 -30.94 -14.19 8.59
CA GLY A 101 -30.65 -15.57 8.14
C GLY A 101 -29.16 -15.83 7.85
N GLU A 102 -28.89 -16.99 7.26
CA GLU A 102 -27.54 -17.40 6.85
C GLU A 102 -26.93 -16.46 5.80
N TRP A 103 -25.60 -16.30 5.88
CA TRP A 103 -24.83 -15.59 4.85
C TRP A 103 -24.81 -16.40 3.55
N ARG A 104 -25.05 -15.71 2.44
CA ARG A 104 -25.03 -16.27 1.08
C ARG A 104 -24.01 -15.51 0.25
N ALA A 105 -23.09 -16.23 -0.38
CA ALA A 105 -22.12 -15.63 -1.28
C ALA A 105 -22.80 -15.06 -2.53
N LEU A 106 -22.35 -13.88 -2.95
CA LEU A 106 -22.64 -13.32 -4.26
C LEU A 106 -21.55 -13.77 -5.23
N ALA A 107 -21.95 -14.25 -6.41
CA ALA A 107 -20.99 -14.63 -7.43
C ALA A 107 -20.26 -13.39 -7.99
N GLY A 108 -18.94 -13.48 -8.09
CA GLY A 108 -18.08 -12.41 -8.59
C GLY A 108 -17.44 -11.58 -7.48
N THR A 109 -16.85 -10.44 -7.87
CA THR A 109 -16.16 -9.53 -6.96
C THR A 109 -16.54 -8.09 -7.25
N VAL A 110 -16.51 -7.25 -6.21
CA VAL A 110 -16.73 -5.81 -6.32
C VAL A 110 -15.39 -5.08 -6.25
N PRO A 111 -14.97 -4.34 -7.30
CA PRO A 111 -13.75 -3.55 -7.26
C PRO A 111 -13.95 -2.26 -6.45
N SER A 112 -12.90 -1.85 -5.74
CA SER A 112 -12.78 -0.54 -5.10
C SER A 112 -11.39 0.02 -5.32
N THR A 113 -11.29 1.29 -5.67
CA THR A 113 -10.00 1.96 -5.89
C THR A 113 -9.74 2.95 -4.76
N ALA A 114 -8.59 2.82 -4.11
CA ALA A 114 -8.17 3.77 -3.09
C ALA A 114 -7.74 5.11 -3.73
N PRO A 115 -7.80 6.23 -2.99
CA PRO A 115 -7.22 7.48 -3.46
C PRO A 115 -5.75 7.29 -3.87
N PRO A 116 -5.31 7.83 -5.03
CA PRO A 116 -3.93 7.71 -5.47
C PRO A 116 -2.99 8.43 -4.51
N ILE A 117 -1.77 7.91 -4.38
CA ILE A 117 -0.67 8.58 -3.68
C ILE A 117 0.42 8.95 -4.68
N THR A 118 1.06 10.10 -4.46
CA THR A 118 2.20 10.55 -5.26
C THR A 118 3.47 10.47 -4.45
N ALA A 119 4.55 9.96 -5.03
CA ALA A 119 5.84 9.88 -4.38
C ALA A 119 7.00 10.09 -5.35
N SER A 120 8.08 10.69 -4.86
CA SER A 120 9.28 10.97 -5.66
C SER A 120 10.37 9.91 -5.39
N ALA A 121 10.80 9.20 -6.42
CA ALA A 121 12.01 8.39 -6.37
C ALA A 121 13.25 9.26 -6.58
N LYS A 122 14.21 9.18 -5.66
CA LYS A 122 15.47 9.94 -5.71
C LYS A 122 16.66 8.99 -5.69
N ALA A 123 17.68 9.32 -6.48
CA ALA A 123 18.94 8.60 -6.42
C ALA A 123 19.69 8.99 -5.14
N ALA A 124 20.17 7.99 -4.39
CA ALA A 124 21.10 8.24 -3.30
C ALA A 124 22.44 8.68 -3.90
N LYS A 125 22.89 9.89 -3.57
CA LYS A 125 24.26 10.33 -3.86
C LYS A 125 25.10 10.10 -2.60
N THR A 126 25.89 9.04 -2.58
CA THR A 126 26.90 8.86 -1.55
C THR A 126 28.00 9.89 -1.78
N VAL A 127 28.10 10.85 -0.88
CA VAL A 127 29.29 11.70 -0.78
C VAL A 127 30.17 11.13 0.34
N LEU A 128 31.41 10.82 0.01
CA LEU A 128 32.42 10.52 1.03
C LEU A 128 32.73 11.83 1.75
N VAL A 129 32.26 11.98 2.98
CA VAL A 129 32.71 13.07 3.86
C VAL A 129 34.05 12.63 4.40
N ALA A 130 35.12 13.25 3.92
CA ALA A 130 36.41 13.17 4.59
C ALA A 130 36.40 14.17 5.75
N ASP A 131 36.67 13.64 6.94
CA ASP A 131 36.89 14.31 8.23
C ASP A 131 35.71 14.49 9.19
N ASP A 132 35.99 14.12 10.45
CA ASP A 132 35.17 14.43 11.62
C ASP A 132 34.90 15.94 11.70
N CYS A 133 33.64 16.34 11.95
CA CYS A 133 33.22 17.72 12.20
C CYS A 133 33.77 18.27 13.54
N GLY A 134 35.08 18.26 13.69
CA GLY A 134 35.76 18.52 14.96
C GLY A 134 36.52 19.83 15.04
N ARG A 135 36.92 20.49 13.93
CA ARG A 135 37.87 21.62 14.09
C ARG A 135 37.93 22.77 13.08
N ARG A 136 37.11 22.87 12.04
CA ARG A 136 37.05 24.13 11.26
C ARG A 136 35.75 24.30 10.46
N ARG A 137 34.90 25.23 10.92
CA ARG A 137 33.67 25.65 10.23
C ARG A 137 33.98 26.56 9.04
N ILE A 138 34.32 26.01 7.88
CA ILE A 138 34.17 26.71 6.59
C ILE A 138 33.95 25.69 5.46
N SER A 139 32.83 24.96 5.46
CA SER A 139 32.25 24.33 4.25
C SER A 139 30.82 23.87 4.51
N PRO A 140 29.93 23.79 3.48
CA PRO A 140 28.52 23.43 3.66
C PRO A 140 28.27 21.97 4.08
N GLY A 141 29.32 21.19 4.35
CA GLY A 141 29.27 19.78 4.72
C GLY A 141 29.93 19.45 6.06
N CYS A 142 30.27 20.45 6.88
CA CYS A 142 30.71 20.26 8.26
C CYS A 142 30.03 21.23 9.22
#